data_AF-A0A0D7K4Z6-F1
#
_entry.id   AF-A0A0D7K4Z6-F1
#
_cell.length_a   1.000
_cell.length_b   1.000
_cell.length_c   1.000
_cell.angle_alpha   90.00
_cell.angle_beta   90.00
_cell.angle_gamma   90.00
#
_symmetry.space_group_name_H-M   'P 1'
#
loop_
_entity.id
_entity.type
_entity.pdbx_description
1 polymer ?
#
loop_
_entity_poly.entity_id
_entity_poly.type
_entity_poly.pdbx_seq_one_letter_code
_entity_poly.pdbx_strand_id
1 'polypeptide(L)'
;MTLVGRGVPNAEVQFREGLNVVSGPSDTGKTFIVQCIDYMLGGKDVPESIPEAAQYETVRLSLNVSVDDDEVVLERSIRGGDFKLVSAGKADQHLSAKHSAAAKDSVSQYLLGLAGLAEKKVRTNKQGKTRDVSFRDLARLVLVDEETVISKTSPILTGQYTTGTAESAVFRLLLTGVDDSSLISSEDPKVAKGRQVLISMQ
;
A
#
# COMPACT_ATOMS: atom_id res chain seq x y z
N MET A 1 -5.55 -2.93 -15.77
CA MET A 1 -4.34 -2.08 -15.68
C MET A 1 -3.95 -1.66 -17.08
N THR A 2 -3.67 -0.37 -17.29
CA THR A 2 -3.39 0.18 -18.61
C THR A 2 -2.19 1.13 -18.55
N LEU A 3 -1.28 1.01 -19.51
CA LEU A 3 -0.24 1.99 -19.77
C LEU A 3 -0.72 2.91 -20.89
N VAL A 4 -0.57 4.22 -20.68
CA VAL A 4 -0.98 5.26 -21.64
C VAL A 4 0.23 6.12 -22.00
N GLY A 5 0.43 6.33 -23.29
CA GLY A 5 1.53 7.11 -23.85
C GLY A 5 1.05 7.95 -25.03
N ARG A 6 1.76 9.04 -25.32
CA ARG A 6 1.40 9.93 -26.42
C ARG A 6 1.78 9.30 -27.76
N GLY A 7 0.81 9.08 -28.62
CA GLY A 7 1.05 8.60 -29.99
C GLY A 7 1.39 7.11 -30.08
N VAL A 8 1.19 6.34 -29.01
CA VAL A 8 1.28 4.88 -28.98
C VAL A 8 -0.06 4.28 -28.53
N PRO A 9 -0.47 3.10 -29.03
CA PRO A 9 -1.62 2.39 -28.51
C PRO A 9 -1.46 2.07 -27.03
N ASN A 10 -2.57 1.99 -26.29
CA ASN A 10 -2.56 1.53 -24.91
C ASN A 10 -2.03 0.09 -24.83
N ALA A 11 -1.20 -0.19 -23.82
CA ALA A 11 -0.91 -1.56 -23.41
C ALA A 11 -1.75 -1.91 -22.19
N GLU A 12 -2.47 -3.04 -22.25
CA GLU A 12 -3.51 -3.37 -21.26
C GLU A 12 -3.36 -4.80 -20.75
N VAL A 13 -3.54 -4.93 -19.44
CA VAL A 13 -3.75 -6.21 -18.76
C VAL A 13 -5.11 -6.15 -18.09
N GLN A 14 -6.04 -6.97 -18.59
CA GLN A 14 -7.40 -7.06 -18.08
C GLN A 14 -7.52 -8.31 -17.21
N PHE A 15 -7.86 -8.10 -15.94
CA PHE A 15 -8.18 -9.17 -15.01
C PHE A 15 -9.69 -9.41 -15.03
N ARG A 16 -10.10 -10.66 -14.84
CA ARG A 16 -11.50 -11.07 -14.73
C ARG A 16 -11.76 -11.63 -13.34
N GLU A 17 -13.02 -11.83 -12.99
CA GLU A 17 -13.37 -12.53 -11.75
C GLU A 17 -12.77 -13.95 -11.73
N GLY A 18 -12.26 -14.36 -10.57
CA GLY A 18 -11.65 -15.67 -10.36
C GLY A 18 -10.14 -15.69 -10.63
N LEU A 19 -9.64 -16.87 -11.02
CA LEU A 19 -8.21 -17.10 -11.22
C LEU A 19 -7.75 -16.53 -12.55
N ASN A 20 -6.78 -15.61 -12.49
CA ASN A 20 -6.09 -15.08 -13.66
C ASN A 20 -4.65 -15.58 -13.65
N VAL A 21 -4.18 -16.14 -14.77
CA VAL A 21 -2.79 -16.61 -14.91
C VAL A 21 -2.11 -15.81 -16.01
N VAL A 22 -1.07 -15.06 -15.64
CA VAL A 22 -0.20 -14.36 -16.59
C VAL A 22 1.04 -15.21 -16.84
N SER A 23 1.12 -15.84 -18.01
CA SER A 23 2.21 -16.74 -18.39
C SER A 23 3.00 -16.20 -19.57
N GLY A 24 4.31 -16.43 -19.56
CA GLY A 24 5.20 -16.09 -20.67
C GLY A 24 6.66 -16.44 -20.33
N PRO A 25 7.56 -16.48 -21.33
CA PRO A 25 8.99 -16.73 -21.13
C PRO A 25 9.60 -15.82 -20.04
N SER A 26 10.73 -16.19 -19.45
CA SER A 26 11.41 -15.28 -18.51
C SER A 26 11.70 -13.92 -19.16
N ASP A 27 11.72 -12.85 -18.37
CA ASP A 27 12.07 -11.49 -18.81
C ASP A 27 11.15 -10.88 -19.89
N THR A 28 9.86 -11.17 -19.82
CA THR A 28 8.83 -10.69 -20.76
C THR A 28 7.86 -9.67 -20.15
N GLY A 29 8.27 -9.00 -19.07
CA GLY A 29 7.46 -7.96 -18.42
C GLY A 29 6.43 -8.44 -17.38
N LYS A 30 6.42 -9.73 -17.01
CA LYS A 30 5.58 -10.22 -15.89
C LYS A 30 5.89 -9.51 -14.58
N THR A 31 7.17 -9.40 -14.24
CA THR A 31 7.64 -8.65 -13.06
C THR A 31 7.25 -7.17 -13.17
N PHE A 32 7.37 -6.59 -14.36
CA PHE A 32 6.97 -5.20 -14.62
C PHE A 32 5.47 -4.95 -14.38
N ILE A 33 4.60 -5.89 -14.74
CA ILE A 33 3.16 -5.81 -14.40
C ILE A 33 2.97 -5.78 -12.88
N VAL A 34 3.65 -6.65 -12.13
CA VAL A 34 3.57 -6.67 -10.66
C VAL A 34 4.09 -5.36 -10.05
N GLN A 35 5.20 -4.82 -10.57
CA GLN A 35 5.75 -3.51 -10.16
C GLN A 35 4.75 -2.38 -10.42
N CYS A 36 4.08 -2.36 -11.57
CA CYS A 36 3.04 -1.38 -11.87
C CYS A 36 1.85 -1.48 -10.90
N ILE A 37 1.43 -2.69 -10.53
CA ILE A 37 0.36 -2.87 -9.55
C ILE A 37 0.82 -2.37 -8.18
N ASP A 38 2.00 -2.77 -7.69
CA ASP A 38 2.52 -2.30 -6.39
C ASP A 38 2.67 -0.78 -6.34
N TYR A 39 3.16 -0.19 -7.44
CA TYR A 39 3.27 1.25 -7.62
C TYR A 39 1.92 1.97 -7.51
N MET A 40 0.87 1.41 -8.13
CA MET A 40 -0.48 1.96 -8.08
C MET A 40 -1.17 1.74 -6.73
N LEU A 41 -0.74 0.75 -5.94
CA LEU A 41 -1.15 0.54 -4.55
C LEU A 41 -0.36 1.41 -3.54
N GLY A 42 0.25 2.51 -4.02
CA GLY A 42 0.96 3.48 -3.18
C GLY A 42 2.43 3.15 -2.92
N GLY A 43 3.03 2.25 -3.72
CA GLY A 43 4.47 2.04 -3.75
C GLY A 43 5.25 3.34 -4.03
N LYS A 44 6.40 3.49 -3.38
CA LYS A 44 7.28 4.65 -3.56
C LYS A 44 8.15 4.53 -4.82
N ASP A 45 8.51 3.31 -5.17
CA ASP A 45 9.45 3.01 -6.24
C ASP A 45 8.69 2.98 -7.56
N VAL A 46 9.14 3.78 -8.53
CA VAL A 46 8.58 3.72 -9.89
C VAL A 46 8.92 2.38 -10.54
N PRO A 47 8.07 1.84 -11.42
CA PRO A 47 8.39 0.62 -12.17
C PRO A 47 9.70 0.76 -12.95
N GLU A 48 10.42 -0.35 -13.13
CA GLU A 48 11.71 -0.32 -13.82
C GLU A 48 11.59 0.18 -15.26
N SER A 49 12.61 0.90 -15.73
CA SER A 49 12.63 1.37 -17.11
C SER A 49 12.98 0.24 -18.06
N ILE A 50 11.98 -0.31 -18.75
CA ILE A 50 12.16 -1.28 -19.83
C ILE A 50 11.97 -0.61 -21.21
N PRO A 51 12.67 -1.05 -22.27
CA PRO A 51 12.56 -0.47 -23.61
C PRO A 51 11.12 -0.41 -24.13
N GLU A 52 10.32 -1.43 -23.84
CA GLU A 52 8.92 -1.55 -24.24
C GLU A 52 8.03 -0.50 -23.57
N ALA A 53 8.43 -0.03 -22.37
CA ALA A 53 7.68 0.95 -21.60
C ALA A 53 8.08 2.41 -21.93
N ALA A 54 9.10 2.63 -22.75
CA ALA A 54 9.75 3.94 -22.92
C ALA A 54 8.83 5.04 -23.46
N GLN A 55 7.81 4.69 -24.24
CA GLN A 55 6.86 5.63 -24.84
C GLN A 55 5.60 5.87 -23.98
N TYR A 56 5.45 5.13 -22.88
CA TYR A 56 4.34 5.32 -21.96
C TYR A 56 4.67 6.38 -20.91
N GLU A 57 3.63 7.05 -20.40
CA GLU A 57 3.78 8.19 -19.49
C GLU A 57 2.95 8.04 -18.21
N THR A 58 1.87 7.26 -18.28
CA THR A 58 0.89 7.10 -17.20
C THR A 58 0.52 5.64 -17.02
N VAL A 59 0.40 5.21 -15.76
CA VAL A 59 -0.24 3.95 -15.37
C VAL A 59 -1.65 4.25 -14.91
N ARG A 60 -2.61 3.47 -15.39
CA ARG A 60 -4.01 3.47 -14.94
C ARG A 60 -4.34 2.14 -14.27
N LEU A 61 -4.96 2.21 -13.10
CA LEU A 61 -5.50 1.07 -12.38
C LEU A 61 -7.01 1.28 -12.19
N SER A 62 -7.79 0.56 -13.01
CA SER A 62 -9.23 0.41 -12.81
C SER A 62 -9.51 -0.55 -11.67
N LEU A 63 -10.43 -0.16 -10.79
CA LEU A 63 -10.91 -0.94 -9.65
C LEU A 63 -12.44 -0.96 -9.69
N ASN A 64 -13.03 -2.15 -9.53
CA ASN A 64 -14.46 -2.29 -9.31
C ASN A 64 -14.71 -2.21 -7.80
N VAL A 65 -15.40 -1.17 -7.34
CA VAL A 65 -15.50 -0.84 -5.90
C VAL A 65 -16.82 -1.21 -5.24
N SER A 66 -17.81 -1.67 -6.01
CA SER A 66 -19.09 -2.15 -5.49
C SER A 66 -19.58 -3.36 -6.28
N VAL A 67 -20.57 -4.07 -5.74
CA VAL A 67 -21.30 -5.13 -6.44
C VAL A 67 -22.10 -4.55 -7.63
N ASP A 68 -22.36 -3.24 -7.61
CA ASP A 68 -23.13 -2.49 -8.61
C ASP A 68 -22.25 -1.93 -9.75
N ASP A 69 -21.00 -2.41 -9.88
CA ASP A 69 -20.09 -2.11 -11.00
C ASP A 69 -19.66 -0.64 -11.09
N ASP A 70 -19.59 0.06 -9.95
CA ASP A 70 -18.94 1.37 -9.90
C ASP A 70 -17.43 1.20 -10.18
N GLU A 71 -17.02 1.51 -11.40
CA GLU A 71 -15.61 1.56 -11.80
C GLU A 71 -14.99 2.89 -11.37
N VAL A 72 -13.84 2.81 -10.72
CA VAL A 72 -12.98 3.95 -10.45
C VAL A 72 -11.60 3.71 -11.05
N VAL A 73 -10.99 4.77 -11.59
CA VAL A 73 -9.66 4.69 -12.20
C VAL A 73 -8.69 5.56 -11.43
N LEU A 74 -7.66 4.92 -10.88
CA LEU A 74 -6.49 5.63 -10.38
C LEU A 74 -5.53 5.86 -11.55
N GLU A 75 -5.06 7.10 -11.72
CA GLU A 75 -3.99 7.45 -12.67
C GLU A 75 -2.77 7.98 -11.93
N ARG A 76 -1.58 7.60 -12.39
CA ARG A 76 -0.31 8.12 -11.88
C ARG A 76 0.73 8.16 -12.99
N SER A 77 1.57 9.20 -13.00
CA SER A 77 2.68 9.26 -13.96
C SER A 77 3.72 8.18 -13.64
N ILE A 78 4.30 7.54 -14.68
CA ILE A 78 5.42 6.60 -14.48
C ILE A 78 6.68 7.28 -13.93
N ARG A 79 6.70 8.63 -13.91
CA ARG A 79 7.82 9.43 -13.40
C ARG A 79 7.67 9.83 -11.93
N GLY A 80 6.64 9.33 -11.23
CA GLY A 80 6.39 9.71 -9.84
C GLY A 80 5.23 10.69 -9.68
N GLY A 81 5.19 11.33 -8.52
CA GLY A 81 4.14 12.28 -8.14
C GLY A 81 2.92 11.62 -7.51
N ASP A 82 1.87 12.42 -7.39
CA ASP A 82 0.58 12.08 -6.79
C ASP A 82 -0.35 11.39 -7.77
N PHE A 83 -1.52 10.99 -7.26
CA PHE A 83 -2.53 10.26 -8.01
C PHE A 83 -3.67 11.19 -8.41
N LYS A 84 -4.29 10.85 -9.53
CA LYS A 84 -5.62 11.31 -9.89
C LYS A 84 -6.60 10.15 -9.74
N LEU A 85 -7.75 10.41 -9.13
CA LEU A 85 -8.88 9.50 -9.10
C LEU A 85 -9.95 10.01 -10.06
N VAL A 86 -10.33 9.15 -11.00
CA VAL A 86 -11.38 9.40 -11.99
C VAL A 86 -12.55 8.48 -11.69
N SER A 87 -13.76 9.03 -11.72
CA SER A 87 -15.01 8.28 -11.52
C SER A 87 -16.09 8.82 -12.45
N ALA A 88 -16.91 7.93 -13.01
CA ALA A 88 -17.96 8.32 -13.93
C ALA A 88 -18.92 9.35 -13.30
N GLY A 89 -19.17 10.45 -14.02
CA GLY A 89 -20.11 11.49 -13.60
C GLY A 89 -19.65 12.35 -12.41
N LYS A 90 -18.40 12.22 -11.94
CA LYS A 90 -17.82 13.03 -10.86
C LYS A 90 -16.61 13.81 -11.36
N ALA A 91 -16.28 14.90 -10.65
CA ALA A 91 -15.04 15.63 -10.91
C ALA A 91 -13.82 14.78 -10.49
N ASP A 92 -12.75 14.87 -11.27
CA ASP A 92 -11.45 14.27 -10.94
C ASP A 92 -11.00 14.72 -9.54
N GLN A 93 -10.51 13.78 -8.73
CA GLN A 93 -9.97 14.07 -7.41
C GLN A 93 -8.46 13.91 -7.41
N HIS A 94 -7.77 14.78 -6.67
CA HIS A 94 -6.35 14.65 -6.42
C HIS A 94 -6.12 13.85 -5.13
N LEU A 95 -5.27 12.84 -5.19
CA LEU A 95 -4.90 12.02 -4.04
C LEU A 95 -3.38 12.04 -3.87
N SER A 96 -2.91 12.45 -2.70
CA SER A 96 -1.47 12.43 -2.40
C SER A 96 -0.92 11.00 -2.39
N ALA A 97 0.28 10.81 -2.94
CA ALA A 97 0.97 9.52 -2.91
C ALA A 97 1.52 9.19 -1.52
N LYS A 98 1.91 10.23 -0.76
CA LYS A 98 2.44 10.07 0.60
C LYS A 98 1.30 9.92 1.60
N HIS A 99 1.29 8.79 2.30
CA HIS A 99 0.37 8.62 3.43
C HIS A 99 0.69 9.62 4.55
N SER A 100 -0.36 10.22 5.10
CA SER A 100 -0.32 11.14 6.22
C SER A 100 -1.54 10.90 7.08
N ALA A 101 -1.35 10.82 8.40
CA ALA A 101 -2.44 10.73 9.37
C ALA A 101 -3.40 11.95 9.31
N ALA A 102 -2.88 13.10 8.89
CA ALA A 102 -3.63 14.36 8.83
C ALA A 102 -4.29 14.59 7.47
N ALA A 103 -3.75 14.02 6.39
CA ALA A 103 -4.27 14.19 5.04
C ALA A 103 -5.15 12.99 4.68
N LYS A 104 -6.47 13.17 4.81
CA LYS A 104 -7.45 12.16 4.40
C LYS A 104 -7.45 11.92 2.88
N ASP A 105 -6.93 12.87 2.12
CA ASP A 105 -6.88 12.84 0.65
C ASP A 105 -5.57 12.21 0.15
N SER A 106 -5.35 10.94 0.50
CA SER A 106 -4.22 10.15 0.01
C SER A 106 -4.69 8.85 -0.62
N VAL A 107 -3.91 8.31 -1.57
CA VAL A 107 -4.21 7.01 -2.20
C VAL A 107 -4.33 5.90 -1.15
N SER A 108 -3.51 5.98 -0.10
CA SER A 108 -3.51 5.01 0.99
C SER A 108 -4.83 5.06 1.78
N GLN A 109 -5.30 6.25 2.15
CA GLN A 109 -6.59 6.40 2.83
C GLN A 109 -7.78 6.02 1.93
N TYR A 110 -7.73 6.36 0.65
CA TYR A 110 -8.74 5.96 -0.32
C TYR A 110 -8.88 4.44 -0.41
N LEU A 111 -7.77 3.74 -0.65
CA LEU A 111 -7.75 2.28 -0.75
C LEU A 111 -8.13 1.59 0.58
N LEU A 112 -7.72 2.16 1.73
CA LEU A 112 -8.18 1.68 3.05
C LEU A 112 -9.68 1.88 3.25
N GLY A 113 -10.25 2.98 2.75
CA GLY A 113 -11.68 3.24 2.76
C GLY A 113 -12.45 2.17 2.01
N LEU A 114 -11.97 1.80 0.81
CA LEU A 114 -12.55 0.70 0.02
C LEU A 114 -12.49 -0.64 0.74
N ALA A 115 -11.42 -0.89 1.51
CA ALA A 115 -11.25 -2.11 2.29
C ALA A 115 -11.99 -2.10 3.65
N GLY A 116 -12.68 -1.01 4.02
CA GLY A 116 -13.32 -0.87 5.33
C GLY A 116 -12.35 -0.72 6.50
N LEU A 117 -11.11 -0.28 6.23
CA LEU A 117 -10.01 -0.19 7.19
C LEU A 117 -9.51 1.24 7.42
N ALA A 118 -10.27 2.23 6.95
CA ALA A 118 -9.98 3.64 7.23
C ALA A 118 -9.95 3.90 8.75
N GLU A 119 -9.05 4.80 9.15
CA GLU A 119 -8.87 5.27 10.54
C GLU A 119 -8.47 4.19 11.57
N LYS A 120 -8.25 2.94 11.15
CA LYS A 120 -7.77 1.87 12.02
C LYS A 120 -6.34 2.12 12.49
N LYS A 121 -6.04 1.72 13.72
CA LYS A 121 -4.72 1.84 14.35
C LYS A 121 -4.12 0.49 14.71
N VAL A 122 -2.80 0.39 14.58
CA VAL A 122 -2.04 -0.79 15.00
C VAL A 122 -0.92 -0.41 15.96
N ARG A 123 -0.68 -1.26 16.95
CA ARG A 123 0.44 -1.09 17.88
C ARG A 123 1.77 -1.33 17.18
N THR A 124 2.77 -0.57 17.60
CA THR A 124 4.13 -0.60 17.02
C THR A 124 5.16 -1.18 17.97
N ASN A 125 4.87 -1.21 19.27
CA ASN A 125 5.78 -1.71 20.29
C ASN A 125 5.01 -2.35 21.46
N LYS A 126 5.76 -2.89 22.41
CA LYS A 126 5.22 -3.53 23.62
C LYS A 126 4.61 -2.54 24.61
N GLN A 127 5.02 -1.27 24.53
CA GLN A 127 4.52 -0.17 25.40
C GLN A 127 3.14 0.33 24.96
N GLY A 128 2.54 -0.23 23.91
CA GLY A 128 1.22 0.17 23.44
C GLY A 128 1.22 1.43 22.58
N LYS A 129 2.37 1.91 22.09
CA LYS A 129 2.41 3.01 21.13
C LYS A 129 1.76 2.56 19.82
N THR A 130 0.79 3.33 19.34
CA THR A 130 0.07 3.05 18.09
C THR A 130 0.48 3.97 16.95
N ARG A 131 0.18 3.54 15.73
CA ARG A 131 0.14 4.38 14.52
C ARG A 131 -1.10 4.03 13.71
N ASP A 132 -1.45 4.91 12.78
CA ASP A 132 -2.50 4.60 11.79
C ASP A 132 -2.03 3.50 10.84
N VAL A 133 -2.98 2.69 10.39
CA VAL A 133 -2.78 1.72 9.33
C VAL A 133 -2.56 2.48 8.02
N SER A 134 -1.60 2.00 7.24
CA SER A 134 -1.33 2.45 5.87
C SER A 134 -1.69 1.33 4.92
N PHE A 135 -2.16 1.64 3.70
CA PHE A 135 -2.39 0.60 2.70
C PHE A 135 -1.12 -0.21 2.35
N ARG A 136 0.08 0.34 2.60
CA ARG A 136 1.34 -0.44 2.50
C ARG A 136 1.41 -1.62 3.46
N ASP A 137 0.72 -1.55 4.60
CA ASP A 137 0.63 -2.67 5.53
C ASP A 137 -0.14 -3.85 4.91
N LEU A 138 -1.10 -3.55 4.02
CA LEU A 138 -1.92 -4.54 3.32
C LEU A 138 -1.30 -4.99 2.00
N ALA A 139 -0.68 -4.08 1.26
CA ALA A 139 -0.15 -4.34 -0.08
C ALA A 139 0.75 -5.59 -0.11
N ARG A 140 1.58 -5.78 0.91
CA ARG A 140 2.47 -6.94 1.06
C ARG A 140 1.78 -8.29 1.30
N LEU A 141 0.50 -8.28 1.68
CA LEU A 141 -0.31 -9.48 1.87
C LEU A 141 -1.15 -9.78 0.62
N VAL A 142 -1.40 -8.75 -0.20
CA VAL A 142 -2.16 -8.84 -1.46
C VAL A 142 -1.23 -9.15 -2.64
N LEU A 143 -0.02 -8.59 -2.62
CA LEU A 143 1.06 -8.83 -3.58
C LEU A 143 2.19 -9.56 -2.88
N VAL A 144 2.28 -10.87 -3.15
CA VAL A 144 3.34 -11.74 -2.61
C VAL A 144 4.26 -12.10 -3.75
N ASP A 145 5.51 -11.65 -3.68
CA ASP A 145 6.53 -11.95 -4.68
C ASP A 145 7.14 -13.35 -4.50
N GLU A 146 7.89 -13.80 -5.51
CA GLU A 146 8.51 -15.12 -5.54
C GLU A 146 9.46 -15.35 -4.34
N GLU A 147 10.27 -14.34 -4.00
CA GLU A 147 11.22 -14.41 -2.89
C GLU A 147 10.51 -14.64 -1.55
N THR A 148 9.38 -13.97 -1.33
CA THR A 148 8.54 -14.13 -0.14
C THR A 148 7.93 -15.53 -0.08
N VAL A 149 7.48 -16.08 -1.21
CA VAL A 149 6.87 -17.42 -1.26
C VAL A 149 7.88 -18.52 -0.92
N ILE A 150 9.12 -18.43 -1.39
CA ILE A 150 10.14 -19.45 -1.16
C ILE A 150 10.88 -19.29 0.18
N SER A 151 10.69 -18.16 0.86
CA SER A 151 11.29 -17.88 2.15
C SER A 151 10.81 -18.83 3.26
N LYS A 152 11.68 -19.11 4.23
CA LYS A 152 11.30 -19.83 5.47
C LYS A 152 10.54 -18.93 6.45
N THR A 153 10.66 -17.62 6.29
CA THR A 153 9.93 -16.64 7.10
C THR A 153 8.47 -16.61 6.63
N SER A 154 7.52 -16.55 7.55
CA SER A 154 6.11 -16.40 7.20
C SER A 154 5.91 -15.16 6.32
N PRO A 155 5.12 -15.22 5.22
CA PRO A 155 4.81 -14.06 4.37
C PRO A 155 4.18 -12.89 5.13
N ILE A 156 3.58 -13.15 6.29
CA ILE A 156 3.01 -12.14 7.19
C ILE A 156 4.11 -11.29 7.82
N LEU A 157 5.35 -11.77 7.90
CA LEU A 157 6.47 -11.10 8.54
C LEU A 157 7.56 -10.78 7.53
N THR A 158 8.09 -9.56 7.58
CA THR A 158 9.25 -9.20 6.73
C THR A 158 10.55 -9.80 7.25
N GLY A 159 10.53 -10.35 8.46
CA GLY A 159 11.72 -10.74 9.20
C GLY A 159 12.44 -9.58 9.89
N GLN A 160 11.98 -8.33 9.68
CA GLN A 160 12.57 -7.17 10.32
C GLN A 160 12.12 -7.04 11.78
N TYR A 161 13.10 -6.96 12.68
CA TYR A 161 12.85 -6.97 14.13
C TYR A 161 12.00 -5.79 14.62
N THR A 162 12.13 -4.63 13.98
CA THR A 162 11.45 -3.39 14.39
C THR A 162 10.00 -3.32 13.93
N THR A 163 9.60 -4.05 12.89
CA THR A 163 8.26 -3.97 12.29
C THR A 163 7.36 -5.14 12.70
N GLY A 164 7.93 -6.28 13.13
CA GLY A 164 7.16 -7.50 13.43
C GLY A 164 5.97 -7.33 14.40
N THR A 165 6.05 -6.38 15.34
CA THR A 165 4.91 -6.06 16.23
C THR A 165 3.74 -5.45 15.45
N ALA A 166 4.02 -4.49 14.57
CA ALA A 166 3.00 -3.86 13.74
C ALA A 166 2.46 -4.84 12.69
N GLU A 167 3.33 -5.65 12.08
CA GLU A 167 2.94 -6.66 11.08
C GLU A 167 1.99 -7.70 11.68
N SER A 168 2.28 -8.19 12.88
CA SER A 168 1.40 -9.12 13.60
C SER A 168 0.08 -8.46 13.99
N ALA A 169 0.11 -7.18 14.36
CA ALA A 169 -1.09 -6.41 14.72
C ALA A 169 -2.00 -6.16 13.52
N VAL A 170 -1.42 -5.84 12.35
CA VAL A 170 -2.14 -5.72 11.07
C VAL A 170 -2.81 -7.05 10.73
N PHE A 171 -2.07 -8.17 10.81
CA PHE A 171 -2.64 -9.47 10.52
C PHE A 171 -3.79 -9.84 11.46
N ARG A 172 -3.65 -9.58 12.77
CA ARG A 172 -4.75 -9.75 13.73
C ARG A 172 -5.94 -8.84 13.42
N LEU A 173 -5.71 -7.59 13.03
CA LEU A 173 -6.77 -6.68 12.60
C LEU A 173 -7.55 -7.27 11.42
N LEU A 174 -6.87 -7.80 10.40
CA LEU A 174 -7.52 -8.43 9.25
C LEU A 174 -8.34 -9.68 9.63
N LEU A 175 -7.85 -10.48 10.58
CA LEU A 175 -8.54 -11.69 11.03
C LEU A 175 -9.74 -11.41 11.93
N THR A 176 -9.71 -10.33 12.72
CA THR A 176 -10.67 -10.09 13.81
C THR A 176 -11.56 -8.87 13.60
N GLY A 177 -11.18 -7.95 12.70
CA GLY A 177 -11.77 -6.63 12.56
C GLY A 177 -11.46 -5.67 13.71
N VAL A 178 -10.72 -6.12 14.74
CA VAL A 178 -10.41 -5.35 15.95
C VAL A 178 -9.02 -4.74 15.84
N ASP A 179 -8.94 -3.42 16.05
CA ASP A 179 -7.71 -2.66 15.99
C ASP A 179 -7.14 -2.35 17.39
N ASP A 180 -6.05 -1.58 17.45
CA ASP A 180 -5.38 -1.22 18.71
C ASP A 180 -5.74 0.20 19.19
N SER A 181 -6.80 0.81 18.68
CA SER A 181 -7.16 2.21 18.97
C SER A 181 -7.43 2.48 20.46
N SER A 182 -7.84 1.46 21.22
CA SER A 182 -8.11 1.56 22.66
C SER A 182 -6.88 1.40 23.56
N LEU A 183 -5.69 1.15 23.00
CA LEU A 183 -4.47 1.00 23.81
C LEU A 183 -4.01 2.33 24.39
N ILE A 184 -3.68 2.32 25.68
CA ILE A 184 -3.05 3.45 26.37
C ILE A 184 -1.56 3.17 26.46
N SER A 185 -0.74 4.02 25.83
CA SER A 185 0.71 3.81 25.81
C SER A 185 1.35 4.16 27.15
N SER A 186 2.27 3.31 27.63
CA SER A 186 3.15 3.63 28.76
C SER A 186 4.44 4.32 28.31
N GLU A 187 5.02 5.15 29.17
CA GLU A 187 6.28 5.86 28.89
C GLU A 187 7.44 4.86 28.73
N ASP A 188 8.36 5.15 27.81
CA ASP A 188 9.52 4.28 27.57
C ASP A 188 10.41 4.26 28.82
N PRO A 189 10.75 3.07 29.39
CA PRO A 189 11.61 2.96 30.56
C PRO A 189 12.95 3.72 30.45
N LYS A 190 13.49 3.86 29.23
CA LYS A 190 14.73 4.64 28.99
C LYS A 190 14.51 6.14 29.17
N VAL A 191 13.36 6.66 28.72
CA VAL A 191 12.97 8.06 28.87
C VAL A 191 12.64 8.36 30.33
N ALA A 192 11.90 7.47 31.00
CA ALA A 192 11.58 7.59 32.42
C ALA A 192 12.86 7.64 33.29
N LYS A 193 13.85 6.77 33.00
CA LYS A 193 15.16 6.81 33.69
C LYS A 193 15.92 8.10 33.43
N GLY A 194 15.99 8.57 32.18
CA GLY A 194 16.66 9.84 31.85
C GLY A 194 16.06 11.05 32.59
N ARG A 195 14.74 11.07 32.74
CA ARG A 195 14.02 12.12 33.50
C ARG A 195 14.32 12.06 34.99
N GLN A 196 14.38 10.86 35.58
CA GLN A 196 14.76 10.69 36.98
C GLN A 196 16.19 11.18 37.26
N VAL A 197 17.13 10.93 36.32
CA VAL A 197 18.51 11.40 36.43
C VAL A 197 18.59 12.94 36.39
N LEU A 198 17.86 13.58 35.48
CA LEU A 198 17.78 15.05 35.39
C LEU A 198 17.18 15.70 36.65
N ILE A 199 16.14 15.09 37.23
CA ILE A 199 15.51 15.59 38.47
C ILE A 199 16.46 15.41 39.68
N SER A 200 17.27 14.35 39.70
CA SER A 200 18.26 14.12 40.76
C SER A 200 19.53 14.99 40.69
N MET A 201 19.67 15.81 39.65
CA MET A 201 20.81 16.72 39.41
C MET A 201 20.48 18.20 39.70
N GLN A 202 19.25 18.50 40.14
CA GLN A 202 18.82 19.81 40.66
C GLN A 202 18.74 19.77 42.18
#